data_AF-A0A4R1RM15-F1
#
_entry.id   AF-A0A4R1RM15-F1
#
_cell.length_a   1.000
_cell.length_b   1.000
_cell.length_c   1.000
_cell.angle_alpha   90.00
_cell.angle_beta   90.00
_cell.angle_gamma   90.00
#
_symmetry.space_group_name_H-M   'P 1'
#
loop_
_entity.id
_entity.type
_entity.pdbx_description
1 polymer ?
#
loop_
_entity_poly.entity_id
_entity_poly.type
_entity_poly.pdbx_seq_one_letter_code
_entity_poly.pdbx_strand_id
1 'polypeptide(L)'
;MKAKKKHKNKLKAIKKHIENFPGVGTESYGNRIRKTIGFEVFDHEDITSSISALLEVCYYALDGNGTFVYPKHSNKTPISSVTKVLEMVIDLLPHDQMFCLDKISEILSEQGIKKK
;
A
#
# COMPACT_ATOMS: atom_id res chain seq x y z
N MET A 1 26.07 -29.25 -7.27
CA MET A 1 25.30 -29.42 -6.01
C MET A 1 25.13 -28.15 -5.17
N LYS A 2 26.17 -27.30 -5.00
CA LYS A 2 26.11 -26.09 -4.15
C LYS A 2 25.03 -25.06 -4.57
N ALA A 3 24.83 -24.84 -5.87
CA ALA A 3 23.83 -23.90 -6.39
C ALA A 3 22.37 -24.35 -6.11
N LYS A 4 22.05 -25.63 -6.34
CA LYS A 4 20.73 -26.23 -6.01
C LYS A 4 20.40 -26.11 -4.51
N LYS A 5 21.39 -26.30 -3.62
CA LYS A 5 21.22 -26.13 -2.17
C LYS A 5 20.98 -24.66 -1.78
N LYS A 6 21.70 -23.72 -2.40
CA LYS A 6 21.51 -22.27 -2.19
C LYS A 6 20.11 -21.81 -2.63
N HIS A 7 19.62 -22.30 -3.77
CA HIS A 7 18.29 -21.96 -4.28
C HIS A 7 17.17 -22.53 -3.40
N LYS A 8 17.31 -23.77 -2.92
CA LYS A 8 16.36 -24.41 -1.98
C LYS A 8 16.27 -23.66 -0.66
N ASN A 9 17.41 -23.16 -0.15
CA ASN A 9 17.44 -22.37 1.09
C ASN A 9 16.76 -21.00 0.92
N LYS A 10 16.90 -20.34 -0.25
CA LYS A 10 16.17 -19.10 -0.57
C LYS A 10 14.66 -19.30 -0.61
N LEU A 11 14.21 -20.34 -1.32
CA LEU A 11 12.79 -20.69 -1.39
C LEU A 11 12.20 -20.96 0.00
N LYS A 12 12.96 -21.63 0.89
CA LYS A 12 12.54 -21.82 2.29
C LYS A 12 12.46 -20.52 3.07
N ALA A 13 13.41 -19.60 2.88
CA ALA A 13 13.40 -18.29 3.55
C ALA A 13 12.19 -17.44 3.12
N ILE A 14 11.92 -17.39 1.80
CA ILE A 14 10.75 -16.69 1.25
C ILE A 14 9.45 -17.30 1.78
N LYS A 15 9.32 -18.64 1.73
CA LYS A 15 8.13 -19.35 2.21
C LYS A 15 7.86 -19.10 3.70
N LYS A 16 8.91 -19.15 4.52
CA LYS A 16 8.83 -18.83 5.95
C LYS A 16 8.41 -17.38 6.20
N HIS A 17 8.86 -16.44 5.36
CA HIS A 17 8.50 -15.04 5.52
C HIS A 17 7.04 -14.78 5.16
N ILE A 18 6.54 -15.43 4.09
CA ILE A 18 5.13 -15.38 3.66
C ILE A 18 4.22 -16.05 4.71
N GLU A 19 4.60 -17.22 5.23
CA GLU A 19 3.81 -17.96 6.23
C GLU A 19 3.68 -17.21 7.57
N ASN A 20 4.69 -16.42 7.93
CA ASN A 20 4.69 -15.59 9.13
C ASN A 20 4.15 -14.18 8.88
N PHE A 21 3.76 -13.86 7.65
CA PHE A 21 3.19 -12.57 7.32
C PHE A 21 1.73 -12.57 7.78
N PRO A 22 1.35 -11.79 8.83
CA PRO A 22 -0.06 -11.60 9.10
C PRO A 22 -0.61 -10.89 7.86
N GLY A 23 -1.44 -11.56 7.08
CA GLY A 23 -2.16 -10.90 5.98
C GLY A 23 -3.14 -9.85 6.54
N VAL A 24 -4.21 -9.58 5.79
CA VAL A 24 -5.35 -8.80 6.32
C VAL A 24 -5.95 -9.57 7.51
N GLY A 25 -5.64 -9.13 8.73
CA GLY A 25 -5.96 -9.83 9.96
C GLY A 25 -6.08 -8.86 11.14
N THR A 26 -7.10 -9.07 11.96
CA THR A 26 -7.68 -8.18 12.98
C THR A 26 -6.70 -7.67 14.05
N GLU A 27 -6.79 -6.38 14.38
CA GLU A 27 -6.13 -5.78 15.54
C GLU A 27 -7.11 -5.36 16.66
N SER A 28 -6.68 -5.64 17.90
CA SER A 28 -7.03 -4.87 19.09
C SER A 28 -6.02 -3.72 19.22
N TYR A 29 -6.51 -2.47 19.15
CA TYR A 29 -5.65 -1.28 19.06
C TYR A 29 -5.45 -0.58 20.41
N GLY A 30 -4.40 -0.98 21.14
CA GLY A 30 -3.78 -0.21 22.25
C GLY A 30 -4.73 0.35 23.33
N ASN A 31 -4.29 1.43 24.00
CA ASN A 31 -5.06 2.16 25.05
C ASN A 31 -5.79 3.41 24.51
N ARG A 32 -5.82 3.63 23.19
CA ARG A 32 -6.51 4.76 22.56
C ARG A 32 -7.70 4.26 21.77
N ILE A 33 -8.87 4.85 21.98
CA ILE A 33 -10.08 4.51 21.22
C ILE A 33 -9.92 5.03 19.79
N ARG A 34 -9.40 4.20 18.88
CA ARG A 34 -9.52 4.41 17.43
C ARG A 34 -10.89 3.92 16.99
N LYS A 35 -11.61 4.77 16.26
CA LYS A 35 -12.79 4.33 15.50
C LYS A 35 -12.30 3.89 14.13
N THR A 36 -12.40 2.60 13.85
CA THR A 36 -12.04 2.02 12.56
C THR A 36 -13.32 1.74 11.76
N ILE A 37 -13.22 1.88 10.45
CA ILE A 37 -14.22 1.39 9.50
C ILE A 37 -13.50 0.41 8.56
N GLY A 38 -14.10 -0.76 8.33
CA GLY A 38 -13.62 -1.70 7.34
C GLY A 38 -14.19 -1.35 5.97
N PHE A 39 -13.42 -1.57 4.92
CA PHE A 39 -13.88 -1.48 3.53
C PHE A 39 -13.61 -2.84 2.88
N GLU A 40 -14.66 -3.46 2.34
CA GLU A 40 -14.55 -4.73 1.63
C GLU A 40 -14.08 -4.47 0.19
N VAL A 41 -13.12 -5.27 -0.26
CA VAL A 41 -12.62 -5.25 -1.64
C VAL A 41 -12.73 -6.65 -2.21
N PHE A 42 -13.04 -6.75 -3.49
CA PHE A 42 -13.19 -8.03 -4.15
C PHE A 42 -11.85 -8.75 -4.32
N ASP A 43 -10.82 -8.01 -4.73
CA ASP A 43 -9.45 -8.49 -4.90
C ASP A 43 -8.44 -7.33 -4.86
N HIS A 44 -7.18 -7.62 -5.19
CA HIS A 44 -6.12 -6.61 -5.26
C HIS A 44 -6.26 -5.64 -6.44
N GLU A 45 -6.97 -6.03 -7.50
CA GLU A 45 -7.23 -5.13 -8.63
C GLU A 45 -8.28 -4.09 -8.26
N ASP A 46 -9.27 -4.47 -7.46
CA ASP A 46 -10.32 -3.57 -6.95
C ASP A 46 -9.74 -2.44 -6.07
N ILE A 47 -8.83 -2.76 -5.15
CA ILE A 47 -8.17 -1.74 -4.32
C ILE A 47 -7.26 -0.82 -5.15
N THR A 48 -6.53 -1.36 -6.12
CA THR A 48 -5.65 -0.55 -6.97
C THR A 48 -6.43 0.32 -7.95
N SER A 49 -7.57 -0.18 -8.45
CA SER A 49 -8.53 0.59 -9.24
C SER A 49 -9.12 1.75 -8.42
N SER A 50 -9.53 1.48 -7.18
CA SER A 50 -10.04 2.50 -6.26
C SER A 50 -9.00 3.59 -5.97
N ILE A 51 -7.76 3.20 -5.68
CA ILE A 51 -6.64 4.14 -5.49
C ILE A 51 -6.41 4.97 -6.76
N SER A 52 -6.42 4.34 -7.94
CA SER A 52 -6.20 5.01 -9.22
C SER A 52 -7.28 6.05 -9.50
N ALA A 53 -8.55 5.71 -9.27
CA ALA A 53 -9.67 6.65 -9.43
C ALA A 53 -9.55 7.86 -8.48
N LEU A 54 -9.15 7.65 -7.23
CA LEU A 54 -8.93 8.75 -6.28
C LEU A 54 -7.78 9.67 -6.72
N LEU A 55 -6.70 9.10 -7.24
CA LEU A 55 -5.57 9.88 -7.76
C LEU A 55 -5.94 10.66 -9.03
N GLU A 56 -6.72 10.06 -9.92
CA GLU A 56 -7.21 10.71 -11.14
C GLU A 56 -8.10 11.93 -10.80
N VAL A 57 -8.98 11.79 -9.80
CA VAL A 57 -9.78 12.91 -9.29
C VAL A 57 -8.89 14.02 -8.73
N CYS A 58 -7.84 13.68 -7.96
CA CYS A 58 -6.86 14.66 -7.49
C CYS A 58 -6.14 15.36 -8.65
N TYR A 59 -5.78 14.61 -9.70
CA TYR A 59 -5.12 15.16 -10.88
C TYR A 59 -6.01 16.20 -11.58
N TYR A 60 -7.27 15.85 -11.90
CA TYR A 60 -8.20 16.79 -12.53
C TYR A 60 -8.52 18.01 -11.67
N ALA A 61 -8.55 17.84 -10.34
CA ALA A 61 -8.75 18.93 -9.40
C ALA A 61 -7.57 19.92 -9.38
N LEU A 62 -6.35 19.44 -9.57
CA LEU A 62 -5.13 20.26 -9.58
C LEU A 62 -4.84 20.87 -10.95
N ASP A 63 -5.18 20.19 -12.04
CA ASP A 63 -4.98 20.65 -13.43
C ASP A 63 -5.93 21.81 -13.83
N GLY A 64 -6.87 22.18 -12.95
CA GLY A 64 -7.70 23.37 -13.11
C GLY A 64 -8.98 23.17 -13.92
N ASN A 65 -9.21 21.96 -14.46
CA ASN A 65 -10.45 21.62 -15.18
C ASN A 65 -11.61 21.24 -14.25
N GLY A 66 -11.37 21.03 -12.94
CA GLY A 66 -12.39 20.64 -11.97
C GLY A 66 -12.40 21.49 -10.70
N THR A 67 -13.58 21.99 -10.30
CA THR A 67 -13.76 22.56 -8.95
C THR A 67 -13.93 21.41 -7.96
N PHE A 68 -12.89 21.09 -7.19
CA PHE A 68 -12.92 20.01 -6.19
C PHE A 68 -13.31 20.51 -4.79
N VAL A 69 -14.33 21.37 -4.77
CA VAL A 69 -14.95 21.89 -3.55
C VAL A 69 -16.44 21.88 -3.77
N TYR A 70 -17.18 21.25 -2.87
CA TYR A 70 -18.64 21.35 -2.89
C TYR A 70 -19.06 22.80 -2.67
N PRO A 71 -19.95 23.39 -3.49
CA PRO A 71 -20.27 24.82 -3.45
C PRO A 71 -20.72 25.36 -2.07
N LYS A 72 -21.26 24.50 -1.20
CA LYS A 72 -21.68 24.89 0.16
C LYS A 72 -20.55 24.85 1.21
N HIS A 73 -19.35 24.45 0.83
CA HIS A 73 -18.15 24.45 1.68
C HIS A 73 -17.20 25.56 1.25
N SER A 74 -17.68 26.81 1.28
CA SER A 74 -16.94 28.02 0.89
C SER A 74 -15.67 28.27 1.72
N ASN A 75 -15.52 27.57 2.85
CA ASN A 75 -14.35 27.62 3.71
C ASN A 75 -13.26 26.61 3.33
N LYS A 76 -13.50 25.71 2.36
CA LYS A 76 -12.51 24.74 1.89
C LYS A 76 -11.91 25.18 0.56
N THR A 77 -10.62 24.92 0.40
CA THR A 77 -9.90 25.18 -0.85
C THR A 77 -9.80 23.87 -1.63
N PRO A 78 -9.69 23.92 -2.97
CA PRO A 78 -9.43 22.72 -3.76
C PRO A 78 -8.20 21.95 -3.26
N ILE A 79 -7.16 22.68 -2.84
CA ILE A 79 -5.94 22.12 -2.25
C ILE A 79 -6.28 21.31 -0.99
N SER A 80 -7.07 21.83 -0.05
CA SER A 80 -7.37 21.09 1.19
C SER A 80 -8.24 19.85 0.94
N SER A 81 -9.12 19.88 -0.05
CA SER A 81 -9.87 18.70 -0.50
C SER A 81 -8.94 17.64 -1.11
N VAL A 82 -8.02 18.05 -2.01
CA VAL A 82 -7.04 17.15 -2.63
C VAL A 82 -6.10 16.53 -1.59
N THR A 83 -5.58 17.34 -0.67
CA THR A 83 -4.77 16.83 0.45
C THR A 83 -5.51 15.75 1.22
N LYS A 84 -6.81 15.94 1.48
CA LYS A 84 -7.58 14.95 2.24
C LYS A 84 -7.76 13.64 1.47
N VAL A 85 -7.91 13.69 0.15
CA VAL A 85 -7.98 12.49 -0.68
C VAL A 85 -6.64 11.78 -0.73
N LEU A 86 -5.52 12.50 -0.84
CA LEU A 86 -4.18 11.90 -0.79
C LEU A 86 -3.90 11.21 0.56
N GLU A 87 -4.36 11.78 1.67
CA GLU A 87 -4.30 11.10 2.98
C GLU A 87 -5.06 9.76 2.95
N MET A 88 -6.27 9.73 2.39
CA MET A 88 -7.05 8.49 2.27
C MET A 88 -6.38 7.47 1.34
N VAL A 89 -5.75 7.93 0.25
CA VAL A 89 -4.97 7.05 -0.64
C VAL A 89 -3.81 6.42 0.12
N ILE A 90 -3.08 7.19 0.93
CA ILE A 90 -1.99 6.67 1.77
C ILE A 90 -2.52 5.62 2.74
N ASP A 91 -3.68 5.85 3.36
CA ASP A 91 -4.30 4.89 4.28
C ASP A 91 -4.79 3.61 3.58
N LEU A 92 -5.12 3.67 2.29
CA LEU A 92 -5.54 2.51 1.47
C LEU A 92 -4.36 1.68 0.93
N LEU A 93 -3.15 2.22 0.92
CA LEU A 93 -1.99 1.47 0.41
C LEU A 93 -1.74 0.21 1.24
N PRO A 94 -1.45 -0.94 0.61
CA PRO A 94 -1.19 -2.18 1.32
C PRO A 94 0.26 -2.21 1.86
N HIS A 95 0.59 -1.32 2.79
CA HIS A 95 1.94 -1.10 3.34
C HIS A 95 2.63 -2.38 3.78
N ASP A 96 1.87 -3.23 4.45
CA ASP A 96 2.29 -4.53 4.92
C ASP A 96 2.74 -5.42 3.75
N GLN A 97 1.91 -5.55 2.72
CA GLN A 97 2.25 -6.37 1.54
C GLN A 97 3.45 -5.79 0.78
N MET A 98 3.54 -4.46 0.68
CA MET A 98 4.70 -3.78 0.08
C MET A 98 5.98 -4.09 0.85
N PHE A 99 5.96 -4.02 2.18
CA PHE A 99 7.11 -4.38 3.02
C PHE A 99 7.52 -5.85 2.86
N CYS A 100 6.54 -6.76 2.77
CA CYS A 100 6.80 -8.18 2.50
C CYS A 100 7.53 -8.37 1.16
N LEU A 101 7.05 -7.69 0.11
CA LEU A 101 7.64 -7.74 -1.22
C LEU A 101 9.06 -7.16 -1.25
N ASP A 102 9.31 -6.04 -0.55
CA ASP A 102 10.64 -5.47 -0.42
C ASP A 102 11.62 -6.45 0.23
N LYS A 103 11.20 -7.15 1.28
CA LYS A 103 12.03 -8.17 1.94
C LYS A 103 12.29 -9.38 1.05
N ILE A 104 11.30 -9.81 0.26
CA ILE A 104 11.49 -10.85 -0.75
C ILE A 104 12.51 -10.37 -1.80
N SER A 105 12.39 -9.13 -2.27
CA SER A 105 13.30 -8.52 -3.23
C SER A 105 14.74 -8.46 -2.71
N GLU A 106 14.94 -8.09 -1.44
CA GLU A 106 16.24 -8.09 -0.75
C GLU A 106 16.87 -9.50 -0.75
N ILE A 107 16.12 -10.51 -0.30
CA ILE A 107 16.57 -11.92 -0.30
C ILE A 107 16.97 -12.39 -1.72
N LEU A 108 16.26 -11.91 -2.74
CA LEU A 108 16.55 -12.23 -4.13
C LEU A 108 17.81 -11.52 -4.63
N SER A 109 17.97 -10.22 -4.31
CA SER A 109 19.00 -9.30 -4.81
C SER A 109 20.37 -9.39 -4.10
N GLU A 110 20.47 -9.96 -2.90
CA GLU A 110 21.73 -10.31 -2.21
C GLU A 110 22.68 -11.26 -3.00
N GLN A 111 22.35 -11.62 -4.24
CA GLN A 111 23.23 -12.37 -5.15
C GLN A 111 23.81 -11.55 -6.31
N GLY A 112 23.46 -10.27 -6.45
CA GLY A 112 24.03 -9.38 -7.48
C GLY A 112 25.39 -8.77 -7.11
N ILE A 113 25.71 -8.65 -5.82
CA ILE A 113 26.98 -8.08 -5.35
C ILE A 113 27.93 -9.20 -4.95
N LYS A 114 28.49 -9.88 -5.95
CA LYS A 114 29.88 -10.33 -5.84
C LYS A 114 30.70 -9.35 -6.67
N LYS A 115 31.00 -8.18 -6.08
CA LYS A 115 32.11 -7.35 -6.58
C LYS A 115 33.36 -8.22 -6.53
N LYS A 116 33.91 -8.50 -7.71
CA LYS A 116 35.28 -8.99 -7.90
C LYS A 116 36.25 -7.97 -7.32
#